data_AF-A0A842YI86-F1
#
_entry.id   AF-A0A842YI86-F1
#
_cell.length_a   1.000
_cell.length_b   1.000
_cell.length_c   1.000
_cell.angle_alpha   90.00
_cell.angle_beta   90.00
_cell.angle_gamma   90.00
#
_symmetry.space_group_name_H-M   'P 1'
#
loop_
_entity.id
_entity.type
_entity.pdbx_description
1 polymer ?
#
loop_
_entity_poly.entity_id
_entity_poly.type
_entity_poly.pdbx_seq_one_letter_code
_entity_poly.pdbx_strand_id
1 'polypeptide(L)'
;LHSKLLDGRSVMMGCPKFDNGREYVEKITQILKQNNVRSLTIAVMEVPCCSGLRRIAELALQASGKMIPTQTLMISVKGEISRI
;
A
#
# COMPACT_ATOMS: atom_id res chain seq x y z
N LEU A 1 13.44 8.07 6.80
CA LEU A 1 12.40 7.34 6.03
C LEU A 1 11.78 6.23 6.89
N HIS A 2 12.55 5.19 7.23
CA HIS A 2 12.10 4.03 8.01
C HIS A 2 11.32 4.38 9.28
N SER A 3 11.90 5.14 10.22
CA SER A 3 11.21 5.48 11.48
C SER A 3 9.93 6.31 11.28
N LYS A 4 9.83 7.10 10.20
CA LYS A 4 8.62 7.88 9.89
C LYS A 4 7.48 7.03 9.31
N LEU A 5 7.82 5.94 8.63
CA LEU A 5 6.85 5.08 7.94
C LEU A 5 6.43 3.86 8.76
N LEU A 6 7.26 3.39 9.70
CA LEU A 6 7.05 2.10 10.35
C LEU A 6 6.75 2.19 11.85
N ASP A 7 7.02 3.33 12.50
CA ASP A 7 6.72 3.48 13.92
C ASP A 7 5.22 3.31 14.20
N GLY A 8 4.89 2.33 15.05
CA GLY A 8 3.52 1.93 15.38
C GLY A 8 2.71 1.34 14.20
N ARG A 9 3.34 0.88 13.12
CA ARG A 9 2.66 0.39 11.92
C ARG A 9 3.15 -1.01 11.52
N SER A 10 2.20 -1.88 11.16
CA SER A 10 2.52 -3.15 10.50
C SER A 10 2.90 -2.92 9.04
N VAL A 11 3.93 -3.61 8.57
CA VAL A 11 4.52 -3.43 7.24
C VAL A 11 4.15 -4.60 6.33
N MET A 12 3.76 -4.29 5.10
CA MET A 12 3.61 -5.26 4.03
C MET A 12 4.46 -4.79 2.85
N MET A 13 5.17 -5.72 2.22
CA MET A 13 6.00 -5.46 1.05
C MET A 13 5.58 -6.37 -0.09
N GLY A 14 5.62 -5.84 -1.31
CA GLY A 14 5.29 -6.59 -2.52
C GLY A 14 5.76 -5.86 -3.77
N CYS A 15 6.02 -6.62 -4.83
CA CYS A 15 6.51 -6.12 -6.11
C CYS A 15 5.47 -6.35 -7.21
N PRO A 16 4.74 -5.32 -7.66
CA PRO A 16 3.72 -5.47 -8.70
C PRO A 16 4.27 -5.94 -10.06
N LYS A 17 5.59 -5.97 -10.26
CA LYS A 17 6.24 -6.45 -11.47
C LYS A 17 6.37 -7.97 -11.53
N PHE A 18 6.64 -8.60 -10.39
CA PHE A 18 7.01 -10.03 -10.31
C PHE A 18 5.95 -10.86 -9.61
N ASP A 19 5.13 -10.23 -8.76
CA ASP A 19 4.13 -10.92 -7.96
C ASP A 19 2.76 -10.93 -8.64
N ASN A 20 1.93 -11.90 -8.24
CA ASN A 20 0.55 -12.00 -8.70
C ASN A 20 -0.33 -10.94 -8.02
N GLY A 21 -0.70 -9.90 -8.77
CA GLY A 21 -1.51 -8.81 -8.27
C GLY A 21 -2.89 -9.24 -7.74
N ARG A 22 -3.51 -10.30 -8.29
CA ARG A 22 -4.83 -10.78 -7.82
C ARG A 22 -4.73 -11.38 -6.42
N GLU A 23 -3.71 -12.19 -6.17
CA GLU A 23 -3.46 -12.76 -4.84
C GLU A 23 -3.19 -11.66 -3.79
N TYR A 24 -2.53 -10.58 -4.18
CA TYR A 24 -2.35 -9.42 -3.29
C TYR A 24 -3.67 -8.72 -2.99
N VAL A 25 -4.52 -8.49 -4.00
CA VAL A 25 -5.85 -7.92 -3.76
C VAL A 25 -6.62 -8.77 -2.75
N GLU A 26 -6.65 -10.09 -2.94
CA GLU A 26 -7.36 -11.01 -2.04
C GLU A 26 -6.79 -11.00 -0.62
N LYS A 27 -5.46 -11.17 -0.47
CA LYS A 27 -4.81 -11.18 0.85
C LYS A 27 -4.99 -9.86 1.59
N ILE A 28 -4.76 -8.72 0.93
CA ILE A 28 -4.93 -7.40 1.55
C ILE A 28 -6.40 -7.20 1.93
N THR A 29 -7.34 -7.58 1.06
CA THR A 29 -8.78 -7.50 1.36
C THR A 29 -9.12 -8.24 2.65
N GLN A 30 -8.62 -9.48 2.81
CA GLN A 30 -8.86 -10.27 4.02
C GLN A 30 -8.25 -9.62 5.25
N ILE A 31 -7.02 -9.11 5.16
CA ILE A 31 -6.37 -8.42 6.29
C ILE A 31 -7.18 -7.18 6.70
N LEU A 32 -7.61 -6.37 5.74
CA LEU A 32 -8.45 -5.19 6.03
C LEU A 32 -9.80 -5.59 6.63
N LYS A 33 -10.47 -6.63 6.12
CA LYS A 33 -11.76 -7.11 6.65
C LYS A 33 -11.65 -7.61 8.08
N GLN A 34 -10.63 -8.42 8.37
CA GLN A 34 -10.49 -9.10 9.66
C GLN A 34 -9.95 -8.20 10.77
N ASN A 35 -9.43 -7.01 10.46
CA ASN A 35 -8.76 -6.14 11.42
C ASN A 35 -9.33 -4.71 11.45
N ASN A 36 -9.27 -4.04 12.60
CA ASN A 36 -9.62 -2.63 12.75
C ASN A 36 -8.42 -1.72 12.44
N VAL A 37 -8.16 -1.54 11.15
CA VAL A 37 -7.05 -0.72 10.65
C VAL A 37 -7.41 0.77 10.75
N ARG A 38 -6.61 1.55 11.51
CA ARG A 38 -6.81 2.99 11.71
C ARG A 38 -6.55 3.84 10.46
N SER A 39 -5.53 3.48 9.68
CA SER A 39 -5.15 4.18 8.45
C SER A 39 -4.31 3.28 7.56
N LEU A 40 -4.42 3.45 6.25
CA LEU A 40 -3.57 2.78 5.26
C LEU A 40 -2.62 3.79 4.61
N THR A 41 -1.34 3.43 4.48
CA THR A 41 -0.35 4.26 3.77
C THR A 41 0.30 3.40 2.71
N ILE A 42 0.18 3.83 1.46
CA ILE A 42 0.72 3.13 0.31
C ILE A 42 1.99 3.86 -0.10
N ALA A 43 3.16 3.25 0.10
CA ALA A 43 4.42 3.79 -0.36
C ALA A 43 4.83 3.11 -1.67
N VAL A 44 5.04 3.91 -2.72
CA VAL A 44 5.48 3.43 -4.05
C VAL A 44 6.73 4.18 -4.48
N MET A 45 7.62 3.52 -5.22
CA MET A 45 8.75 4.21 -5.85
C MET A 45 8.29 4.91 -7.13
N GLU A 46 8.97 5.98 -7.55
CA GLU A 46 8.66 6.73 -8.77
C GLU A 46 8.87 5.95 -10.08
N VAL A 47 9.49 4.76 -10.00
CA VAL A 47 9.70 3.88 -11.16
C VAL A 47 8.36 3.32 -11.67
N PRO A 48 8.22 3.13 -12.99
CA PRO A 48 6.92 2.85 -13.61
C PRO A 48 6.27 1.55 -13.11
N CYS A 49 7.07 0.55 -12.74
CA CYS A 49 6.55 -0.72 -12.26
C CYS A 49 5.81 -0.61 -10.92
N CYS A 50 6.20 0.29 -10.01
CA CYS A 50 5.64 0.36 -8.66
C CYS A 50 4.21 0.94 -8.61
N SER A 51 3.77 1.62 -9.67
CA SER A 51 2.43 2.21 -9.79
C SER A 51 1.31 1.18 -9.59
N GLY A 52 1.53 -0.09 -9.96
CA GLY A 52 0.56 -1.18 -9.80
C GLY A 52 0.19 -1.46 -8.35
N LEU A 53 1.08 -1.19 -7.39
CA LEU A 53 0.82 -1.46 -5.97
C LEU A 53 -0.28 -0.55 -5.40
N ARG A 54 -0.34 0.71 -5.85
CA ARG A 54 -1.42 1.65 -5.53
C ARG A 54 -2.76 1.09 -5.97
N ARG A 55 -2.84 0.60 -7.21
CA ARG A 55 -4.09 0.04 -7.76
C ARG A 55 -4.53 -1.21 -7.01
N ILE A 56 -3.61 -2.09 -6.66
CA ILE A 56 -3.87 -3.29 -5.85
C ILE A 56 -4.47 -2.91 -4.49
N ALA A 57 -3.86 -1.95 -3.79
CA ALA A 57 -4.33 -1.51 -2.49
C ALA A 57 -5.72 -0.83 -2.55
N GLU A 58 -5.98 -0.02 -3.58
CA GLU A 58 -7.29 0.59 -3.80
C GLU A 58 -8.39 -0.46 -4.05
N LEU A 59 -8.12 -1.45 -4.90
CA LEU A 59 -9.04 -2.55 -5.16
C LEU A 59 -9.32 -3.36 -3.90
N ALA A 60 -8.28 -3.65 -3.11
CA ALA A 60 -8.43 -4.37 -1.85
C ALA A 60 -9.25 -3.58 -0.82
N LEU A 61 -9.04 -2.27 -0.73
CA LEU A 61 -9.81 -1.39 0.14
C LEU A 61 -11.29 -1.39 -0.27
N GLN A 62 -11.59 -1.23 -1.57
CA GLN A 62 -12.95 -1.30 -2.09
C GLN A 62 -13.61 -2.66 -1.80
N ALA A 63 -12.91 -3.76 -2.10
CA ALA A 63 -13.40 -5.12 -1.85
C ALA A 63 -13.55 -5.44 -0.35
N SER A 64 -12.82 -4.74 0.53
CA SER A 64 -12.95 -4.88 1.98
C SER A 64 -14.28 -4.36 2.52
N GLY A 65 -14.91 -3.41 1.82
CA GLY A 65 -16.11 -2.71 2.28
C GLY A 65 -15.88 -1.76 3.47
N LYS A 66 -14.63 -1.55 3.90
CA LYS A 66 -14.29 -0.65 5.00
C LYS A 66 -13.94 0.74 4.50
N MET A 67 -14.32 1.75 5.28
CA MET A 67 -13.86 3.13 5.10
C MET A 67 -12.62 3.36 5.95
N ILE A 68 -11.44 3.27 5.33
CA ILE A 68 -10.14 3.47 6.00
C ILE A 68 -9.46 4.70 5.41
N PRO A 69 -9.08 5.71 6.22
CA PRO A 69 -8.28 6.84 5.76
C PRO A 69 -7.00 6.35 5.07
N THR A 70 -6.84 6.72 3.80
CA THR A 70 -5.77 6.21 2.95
C THR A 70 -4.99 7.37 2.32
N GLN A 71 -3.68 7.22 2.23
CA GLN A 71 -2.78 8.15 1.56
C GLN A 71 -1.76 7.39 0.71
N THR A 72 -1.30 8.00 -0.38
CA THR A 72 -0.21 7.47 -1.19
C THR A 72 1.01 8.37 -1.05
N LEU A 73 2.18 7.75 -0.89
CA LEU A 73 3.47 8.41 -0.85
C LEU A 73 4.32 7.91 -2.01
N MET A 74 4.90 8.83 -2.77
CA MET A 74 5.89 8.52 -3.78
C MET A 74 7.29 8.71 -3.19
N ILE A 75 8.17 7.73 -3.43
CA ILE A 75 9.58 7.76 -3.07
C ILE A 75 10.39 7.91 -4.37
N SER A 76 11.13 9.00 -4.51
CA SER A 76 11.99 9.20 -5.69
C SER A 76 13.20 8.28 -5.65
N VAL A 77 13.91 8.11 -6.77
CA VAL A 77 15.19 7.38 -6.83
C VAL A 77 16.26 8.05 -5.97
N LYS A 78 16.08 9.33 -5.62
CA LYS A 78 16.94 10.09 -4.69
C LYS A 78 16.53 9.93 -3.23
N GLY A 79 15.43 9.20 -2.94
CA GLY A 79 14.92 8.99 -1.59
C GLY A 79 14.06 10.13 -1.04
N GLU A 80 13.66 11.07 -1.88
CA GLU A 80 12.72 12.14 -1.50
C GLU A 80 11.30 11.58 -1.41
N ILE A 81 10.47 12.14 -0.52
CA ILE A 81 9.10 11.68 -0.29
C ILE A 81 8.12 12.79 -0.63
N SER A 82 7.14 12.48 -1.46
CA SER A 82 6.00 13.36 -1.76
C SER A 82 4.68 12.64 -1.56
N ARG A 83 3.61 13.38 -1.26
CA ARG A 83 2.25 12.84 -1.19
C ARG A 83 1.58 13.03 -2.55
N ILE A 84 0.91 11.98 -3.04
CA ILE A 84 0.21 11.92 -4.32
C ILE A 84 -1.19 11.33 -4.19
#